data_AF-A0A820L6K4-F1
#
_entry.id   AF-A0A820L6K4-F1
#
_cell.length_a   1.000
_cell.length_b   1.000
_cell.length_c   1.000
_cell.angle_alpha   90.00
_cell.angle_beta   90.00
_cell.angle_gamma   90.00
#
_symmetry.space_group_name_H-M   'P 1'
#
loop_
_entity.id
_entity.type
_entity.pdbx_description
1 polymer ?
#
loop_
_entity_poly.entity_id
_entity_poly.type
_entity_poly.pdbx_seq_one_letter_code
_entity_poly.pdbx_strand_id
1 'polypeptide(L)'
;TIANPEAKRLYEELITVRSYNRLIRPVKNNSEKLTVYLGLRLTQLLDVDEKNQIMTSNVWLKQEWYDDKLRWDPSNYGGVDVLYIPSQQIWLPDIVLYNNADGNYEVTLMTKATVYFDGRVIWEVRKS
;
A
#
# COMPACT_ATOMS: atom_id res chain seq x y z
N THR A 1 1.75 -1.96 -24.81
CA THR A 1 1.39 -3.10 -23.94
C THR A 1 -0.10 -3.25 -23.98
N ILE A 2 -0.63 -4.37 -24.49
CA ILE A 2 -2.08 -4.59 -24.62
C ILE A 2 -2.66 -4.60 -23.21
N ALA A 3 -3.49 -3.62 -22.86
CA ALA A 3 -4.18 -3.61 -21.58
C ALA A 3 -5.10 -4.83 -21.53
N ASN A 4 -4.90 -5.72 -20.55
CA ASN A 4 -5.77 -6.88 -20.36
C ASN A 4 -7.20 -6.36 -20.06
N PRO A 5 -8.19 -6.58 -20.95
CA PRO A 5 -9.53 -6.05 -20.77
C PRO A 5 -10.20 -6.58 -19.49
N GLU A 6 -9.86 -7.80 -19.07
CA GLU A 6 -10.36 -8.38 -17.83
C GLU A 6 -9.81 -7.67 -16.58
N ALA A 7 -8.52 -7.29 -16.61
CA ALA A 7 -7.92 -6.53 -15.51
C ALA A 7 -8.52 -5.12 -15.40
N LYS A 8 -8.83 -4.49 -16.55
CA LYS A 8 -9.53 -3.20 -16.58
C LYS A 8 -10.95 -3.33 -16.00
N ARG A 9 -11.70 -4.34 -16.44
CA ARG A 9 -13.07 -4.62 -15.95
C ARG A 9 -13.08 -4.92 -14.45
N LEU A 10 -12.12 -5.72 -13.96
CA LEU A 10 -11.94 -6.00 -12.54
C LEU A 10 -11.67 -4.72 -11.73
N TYR A 11 -10.78 -3.87 -12.22
CA TYR A 11 -10.48 -2.60 -11.58
C TYR A 11 -11.72 -1.71 -11.47
N GLU A 12 -12.49 -1.55 -12.57
CA GLU A 12 -13.71 -0.75 -12.59
C GLU A 12 -14.77 -1.32 -11.63
N GLU A 13 -14.92 -2.64 -11.59
CA GLU A 13 -15.82 -3.33 -10.66
C GLU A 13 -15.45 -3.06 -9.20
N LEU A 14 -14.19 -3.28 -8.83
CA LEU A 14 -13.73 -3.15 -7.43
C LEU A 14 -13.77 -1.71 -6.94
N ILE A 15 -13.32 -0.75 -7.76
CA ILE A 15 -13.14 0.64 -7.32
C ILE A 15 -14.41 1.46 -7.53
N THR A 16 -15.04 1.34 -8.70
CA THR A 16 -16.16 2.20 -9.09
C THR A 16 -17.50 1.56 -8.77
N VAL A 17 -17.78 0.36 -9.27
CA VAL A 17 -19.12 -0.26 -9.16
C VAL A 17 -19.45 -0.59 -7.70
N ARG A 18 -18.50 -1.21 -6.98
CA ARG A 18 -18.64 -1.48 -5.55
C ARG A 18 -18.51 -0.24 -4.66
N SER A 19 -18.27 0.93 -5.25
CA SER A 19 -18.12 2.21 -4.54
C SER A 19 -17.11 2.13 -3.40
N TYR A 20 -15.88 1.69 -3.71
CA TYR A 20 -14.84 1.53 -2.71
C TYR A 20 -14.51 2.88 -2.06
N ASN A 21 -14.64 2.95 -0.73
CA ASN A 21 -14.35 4.15 0.04
C ASN A 21 -13.00 4.01 0.77
N ARG A 22 -11.97 4.67 0.23
CA ARG A 22 -10.62 4.70 0.78
C ARG A 22 -10.49 5.32 2.17
N LEU A 23 -11.50 6.07 2.63
CA LEU A 23 -11.49 6.71 3.95
C LEU A 23 -11.97 5.77 5.06
N ILE A 24 -12.52 4.60 4.71
CA ILE A 24 -13.10 3.66 5.66
C ILE A 24 -12.22 2.41 5.74
N ARG A 25 -11.82 2.05 6.96
CA ARG A 25 -11.04 0.82 7.23
C ARG A 25 -11.73 -0.41 6.62
N PRO A 26 -11.03 -1.24 5.84
CA PRO A 26 -11.64 -2.35 5.11
C PRO A 26 -11.78 -3.61 5.97
N VAL A 27 -12.68 -3.54 6.97
CA VAL A 27 -13.09 -4.69 7.79
C VAL A 27 -14.56 -5.04 7.53
N LYS A 28 -14.93 -6.31 7.71
CA LYS A 28 -16.34 -6.74 7.62
C LYS A 28 -17.16 -6.21 8.79
N ASN A 29 -16.58 -6.26 9.98
CA ASN A 29 -17.18 -5.74 11.20
C ASN A 29 -16.28 -4.69 11.85
N ASN A 30 -16.85 -3.58 12.30
CA ASN A 30 -16.10 -2.50 12.96
C ASN A 30 -15.38 -2.95 14.25
N SER A 31 -15.83 -4.04 14.88
CA SER A 31 -15.17 -4.64 16.04
C SER A 31 -13.91 -5.44 15.69
N GLU A 32 -13.68 -5.78 14.42
CA GLU A 32 -12.52 -6.55 13.99
C GLU A 32 -11.28 -5.67 13.85
N LYS A 33 -10.12 -6.26 14.17
CA LYS A 33 -8.81 -5.64 14.02
C LYS A 33 -8.31 -5.87 12.61
N LEU A 34 -7.67 -4.85 12.03
CA LEU A 34 -6.89 -4.97 10.81
C LEU A 34 -5.41 -5.00 11.20
N THR A 35 -4.74 -6.12 10.92
CA THR A 35 -3.31 -6.28 11.16
C THR A 35 -2.52 -5.77 9.96
N VAL A 36 -1.54 -4.90 10.23
CA VAL A 36 -0.58 -4.41 9.23
C VAL A 36 0.78 -4.99 9.58
N TYR A 37 1.39 -5.69 8.63
CA TYR A 37 2.77 -6.18 8.72
C TYR A 37 3.71 -5.16 8.09
N LEU A 38 4.81 -4.87 8.79
CA LEU A 38 5.80 -3.89 8.37
C LEU A 38 7.16 -4.57 8.17
N GLY A 39 7.76 -4.30 7.02
CA GLY A 39 9.14 -4.65 6.72
C GLY A 39 9.91 -3.40 6.37
N LEU A 40 11.08 -3.24 6.96
CA LEU A 40 12.01 -2.16 6.61
C LEU A 40 13.25 -2.75 5.95
N ARG A 41 13.61 -2.20 4.80
CA ARG A 41 14.87 -2.52 4.12
C ARG A 41 15.70 -1.26 3.99
N LEU A 42 16.78 -1.19 4.76
CA LEU A 42 17.78 -0.13 4.62
C LEU A 42 18.51 -0.30 3.29
N THR A 43 18.53 0.75 2.46
CA THR A 43 19.28 0.74 1.19
C THR A 43 20.63 1.40 1.30
N GLN A 44 20.68 2.55 1.97
CA GLN A 44 21.90 3.33 2.05
C GLN A 44 21.85 4.23 3.30
N LEU A 45 22.97 4.27 4.01
CA LEU A 45 23.27 5.32 4.97
C LEU A 45 23.90 6.49 4.20
N LEU A 46 23.22 7.62 4.13
CA LEU A 46 23.66 8.79 3.36
C LEU A 46 24.63 9.65 4.14
N ASP A 47 24.31 9.94 5.41
CA ASP A 47 25.12 10.79 6.28
C ASP A 47 24.83 10.52 7.76
N VAL A 48 25.81 10.81 8.61
CA VAL A 48 25.70 10.76 10.07
C VAL A 48 26.30 12.04 10.65
N ASP A 49 25.44 12.93 11.13
CA ASP A 49 25.84 14.10 11.89
C ASP A 49 25.90 13.74 13.37
N GLU A 50 27.07 13.31 13.83
CA GLU A 50 27.30 12.91 15.23
C GLU A 50 27.11 14.06 16.21
N LYS A 51 27.39 15.30 15.79
CA LYS A 51 27.27 16.49 16.64
C LYS A 51 25.81 16.82 16.94
N ASN A 52 24.95 16.69 15.94
CA ASN A 52 23.51 16.94 16.05
C ASN A 52 22.68 15.67 16.29
N GLN A 53 23.31 14.50 16.33
CA GLN A 53 22.68 13.18 16.50
C GLN A 53 21.66 12.85 15.39
N ILE A 54 21.95 13.23 14.15
CA ILE A 54 21.07 13.02 13.00
C ILE A 54 21.66 11.95 12.09
N MET A 55 20.83 10.97 11.70
CA MET A 55 21.17 9.96 10.71
C MET A 55 20.25 10.13 9.50
N THR A 56 20.85 10.31 8.32
CA THR A 56 20.13 10.41 7.05
C THR A 56 20.25 9.09 6.31
N SER A 57 19.11 8.45 5.98
CA SER A 57 19.13 7.13 5.35
C SER A 57 18.01 6.94 4.34
N ASN A 58 18.28 6.19 3.29
CA ASN A 58 17.26 5.73 2.35
C ASN A 58 16.73 4.36 2.78
N VAL A 59 15.42 4.25 2.97
CA VAL A 59 14.76 2.98 3.33
C VAL A 59 13.62 2.64 2.37
N TRP A 60 13.38 1.35 2.17
CA TRP A 60 12.12 0.85 1.64
C TRP A 60 11.25 0.40 2.80
N LEU A 61 10.06 0.97 2.89
CA LEU A 61 9.00 0.53 3.78
C LEU A 61 8.06 -0.37 2.99
N LYS A 62 8.02 -1.65 3.36
CA LYS A 62 7.03 -2.62 2.89
C LYS A 62 5.92 -2.71 3.91
N GLN A 63 4.69 -2.56 3.45
CA GLN A 63 3.48 -2.67 4.25
C GLN A 63 2.59 -3.73 3.63
N GLU A 64 2.06 -4.63 4.47
CA GLU A 64 1.18 -5.71 4.03
C GLU A 64 -0.04 -5.80 4.94
N TRP A 65 -1.23 -5.84 4.35
CA TRP A 65 -2.49 -6.02 5.08
C TRP A 65 -3.50 -6.78 4.21
N TYR A 66 -4.66 -7.10 4.77
CA TYR A 66 -5.78 -7.68 4.03
C TYR A 66 -6.95 -6.71 3.96
N ASP A 67 -7.50 -6.54 2.77
CA ASP A 67 -8.69 -5.74 2.47
C ASP A 67 -9.80 -6.65 1.95
N ASP A 68 -10.83 -6.88 2.76
CA ASP A 68 -11.95 -7.76 2.40
C ASP A 68 -12.78 -7.24 1.22
N LYS A 69 -12.75 -5.92 0.94
CA LYS A 69 -13.52 -5.31 -0.14
C LYS A 69 -12.83 -5.45 -1.50
N LEU A 70 -11.51 -5.70 -1.49
CA LEU A 70 -10.70 -5.91 -2.69
C LEU A 70 -10.51 -7.40 -3.04
N ARG A 71 -11.46 -8.25 -2.64
CA ARG A 71 -11.47 -9.68 -2.99
C ARG A 71 -12.25 -9.96 -4.27
N TRP A 72 -11.75 -10.92 -5.05
CA TRP A 72 -12.44 -11.44 -6.23
C TRP A 72 -12.07 -12.91 -6.49
N ASP A 73 -12.83 -13.55 -7.37
CA ASP A 73 -12.53 -14.89 -7.87
C ASP A 73 -11.85 -14.76 -9.24
N PRO A 74 -10.58 -15.17 -9.41
CA PRO A 74 -9.85 -15.09 -10.68
C PRO A 74 -10.57 -15.74 -11.86
N SER A 75 -11.35 -16.80 -11.62
CA SER A 75 -12.08 -17.51 -12.68
C SER A 75 -13.10 -16.61 -13.40
N ASN A 76 -13.65 -15.61 -12.69
CA ASN A 76 -14.59 -14.64 -13.23
C ASN A 76 -13.92 -13.53 -14.05
N TYR A 77 -12.59 -13.42 -14.05
CA TYR A 77 -11.83 -12.33 -14.68
C TYR A 77 -10.63 -12.85 -15.48
N GLY A 78 -10.83 -13.95 -16.21
CA GLY A 78 -9.79 -14.47 -17.11
C GLY A 78 -8.50 -14.94 -16.41
N GLY A 79 -8.61 -15.36 -15.15
CA GLY A 79 -7.47 -15.85 -14.36
C GLY A 79 -6.60 -14.75 -13.76
N VAL A 80 -7.05 -13.49 -13.73
CA VAL A 80 -6.33 -12.40 -13.07
C VAL A 80 -6.26 -12.68 -11.57
N ASP A 81 -5.08 -12.95 -11.05
CA ASP A 81 -4.79 -13.23 -9.64
C ASP A 81 -4.19 -12.02 -8.90
N VAL A 82 -3.63 -11.07 -9.66
CA VAL A 82 -2.97 -9.85 -9.16
C VAL A 82 -3.40 -8.62 -9.96
N LEU A 83 -3.63 -7.51 -9.26
CA LEU A 83 -3.95 -6.20 -9.81
C LEU A 83 -3.02 -5.12 -9.22
N TYR A 84 -2.59 -4.18 -10.06
CA TYR A 84 -1.77 -3.04 -9.63
C TYR A 84 -2.61 -1.75 -9.59
N ILE A 85 -2.90 -1.28 -8.38
CA ILE A 85 -3.79 -0.13 -8.14
C ILE A 85 -2.98 1.06 -7.62
N PRO A 86 -3.17 2.29 -8.15
CA PRO A 86 -2.62 3.49 -7.51
C PRO A 86 -2.97 3.54 -6.03
N SER A 87 -1.96 3.65 -5.15
CA SER A 87 -2.18 3.56 -3.69
C SER A 87 -3.15 4.62 -3.16
N GLN A 88 -3.24 5.78 -3.81
CA GLN A 88 -4.15 6.88 -3.46
C GLN A 88 -5.65 6.53 -3.62
N GLN A 89 -5.98 5.47 -4.35
CA GLN A 89 -7.36 5.07 -4.61
C GLN A 89 -7.87 4.03 -3.61
N ILE A 90 -6.99 3.45 -2.81
CA ILE A 90 -7.34 2.44 -1.80
C ILE A 90 -7.08 2.98 -0.39
N TRP A 91 -7.65 2.32 0.62
CA TRP A 91 -7.30 2.61 2.01
C TRP A 91 -5.83 2.28 2.25
N LEU A 92 -5.12 3.19 2.92
CA LEU A 92 -3.74 3.00 3.35
C LEU A 92 -3.68 3.19 4.86
N PRO A 93 -2.89 2.38 5.59
CA PRO A 93 -2.62 2.65 6.99
C PRO A 93 -1.79 3.93 7.11
N ASP A 94 -2.13 4.78 8.08
CA ASP A 94 -1.36 5.97 8.40
C ASP A 94 -0.20 5.58 9.34
N ILE A 95 1.02 5.61 8.82
CA ILE A 95 2.24 5.19 9.53
C ILE A 95 3.25 6.32 9.46
N VAL A 96 3.57 6.88 10.62
CA VAL A 96 4.50 8.00 10.77
C VAL A 96 5.70 7.60 11.62
N LEU A 97 6.88 8.08 11.25
CA LEU A 97 8.10 7.88 12.00
C LEU A 97 8.22 8.94 13.10
N TYR A 98 7.89 8.60 14.34
CA TYR A 98 7.92 9.55 15.46
C TYR A 98 9.28 10.23 15.70
N ASN A 99 10.39 9.54 15.42
CA ASN A 99 11.75 10.06 15.63
C ASN A 99 12.33 10.68 14.36
N ASN A 100 11.54 11.51 13.66
CA ASN A 100 12.01 12.22 12.49
C ASN A 100 12.63 13.57 12.92
N ALA A 101 13.93 13.75 12.68
CA ALA A 101 14.66 14.99 12.98
C ALA A 101 14.30 16.16 12.04
N ASP A 102 13.76 15.88 10.84
CA ASP A 102 13.49 16.87 9.80
C ASP A 102 12.06 17.45 9.87
N GLY A 103 11.18 16.89 10.72
CA GLY A 103 9.81 17.37 10.92
C GLY A 103 8.83 17.15 9.75
N ASN A 104 9.32 16.79 8.56
CA ASN A 104 8.51 16.52 7.37
C ASN A 104 8.25 15.01 7.22
N TYR A 105 6.97 14.60 7.29
CA TYR A 105 6.56 13.19 7.26
C TYR A 105 6.19 12.68 5.86
N GLU A 106 6.46 13.46 4.82
CA GLU A 106 5.90 13.24 3.50
C GLU A 106 6.42 11.95 2.83
N VAL A 107 5.53 11.29 2.08
CA VAL A 107 5.88 10.16 1.23
C VAL A 107 6.34 10.73 -0.11
N THR A 108 7.62 10.60 -0.46
CA THR A 108 8.21 11.28 -1.63
C THR A 108 7.68 10.77 -2.97
N LEU A 109 7.17 9.53 -3.04
CA LEU A 109 6.49 8.99 -4.22
C LEU A 109 5.41 7.97 -3.85
N MET A 110 4.17 8.26 -4.23
CA MET A 110 3.07 7.31 -4.15
C MET A 110 3.13 6.32 -5.31
N THR A 111 3.57 5.10 -5.02
CA THR A 111 3.66 3.97 -5.97
C THR A 111 2.34 3.22 -6.06
N LYS A 112 2.18 2.35 -7.07
CA LYS A 112 1.06 1.41 -7.10
C LYS A 112 1.21 0.35 -6.00
N ALA A 113 0.11 0.00 -5.36
CA ALA A 113 0.01 -1.18 -4.51
C ALA A 113 -0.26 -2.44 -5.35
N THR A 114 0.28 -3.57 -4.91
CA THR A 114 0.00 -4.89 -5.48
C THR A 114 -1.14 -5.51 -4.67
N VAL A 115 -2.25 -5.80 -5.33
CA VAL A 115 -3.45 -6.39 -4.72
C VAL A 115 -3.62 -7.80 -5.26
N TYR A 116 -3.76 -8.78 -4.38
CA TYR A 116 -4.00 -10.18 -4.73
C TYR A 116 -5.50 -10.51 -4.59
N PHE A 117 -5.95 -11.54 -5.30
CA PHE A 117 -7.36 -11.94 -5.35
C PHE A 117 -7.97 -12.29 -3.98
N ASP A 118 -7.14 -12.74 -3.04
CA ASP A 118 -7.51 -13.06 -1.65
C ASP A 118 -7.62 -11.81 -0.75
N GLY A 119 -7.46 -10.62 -1.32
CA GLY A 119 -7.53 -9.34 -0.63
C GLY A 119 -6.22 -8.94 0.03
N ARG A 120 -5.13 -9.71 -0.11
CA ARG A 120 -3.82 -9.28 0.38
C ARG A 120 -3.35 -8.07 -0.43
N VAL A 121 -2.94 -7.02 0.27
CA VAL A 121 -2.38 -5.81 -0.32
C VAL A 121 -0.95 -5.66 0.14
N ILE A 122 -0.03 -5.45 -0.80
CA ILE A 122 1.37 -5.12 -0.54
C ILE A 122 1.65 -3.75 -1.13
N TRP A 123 2.12 -2.83 -0.30
CA TRP A 123 2.56 -1.50 -0.71
C TRP A 123 4.00 -1.26 -0.27
N GLU A 124 4.87 -1.01 -1.25
CA GLU A 124 6.27 -0.71 -1.04
C GLU A 124 6.57 0.72 -1.46
N VAL A 125 7.14 1.48 -0.53
CA VAL A 125 7.43 2.89 -0.75
C VAL A 125 8.84 3.23 -0.29
N ARG A 126 9.53 4.01 -1.10
CA ARG A 126 10.83 4.56 -0.75
C ARG A 126 10.62 5.78 0.15
N LYS A 127 11.35 5.81 1.26
CA LYS A 127 11.48 6.95 2.15
C LYS A 127 12.95 7.38 2.18
N SER A 128 13.18 8.68 2.16
CA SER A 128 14.49 9.34 2.18
C SER A 128 14.49 10.42 3.24
#